data_AF-A0A537BIS8-F1
#
_entry.id   AF-A0A537BIS8-F1
#
_cell.length_a   1.000
_cell.length_b   1.000
_cell.length_c   1.000
_cell.angle_alpha   90.00
_cell.angle_beta   90.00
_cell.angle_gamma   90.00
#
_symmetry.space_group_name_H-M   'P 1'
#
loop_
_entity.id
_entity.type
_entity.pdbx_description
1 polymer ?
#
loop_
_entity_poly.entity_id
_entity_poly.type
_entity_poly.pdbx_seq_one_letter_code
_entity_poly.pdbx_strand_id
1 'polypeptide(L)' 'MTTSFWKDALASLPPSVQRRYAASFEAAEHFEALLDLGVEAWGFAKHALAKICQAAARTMRGTARILEGAAHRLLPMH' A
#
# COMPACT_ATOMS: atom_id res chain seq x y z
N MET A 1 9.04 16.81 -22.52
CA MET A 1 10.11 15.99 -21.92
C MET A 1 10.35 16.53 -20.53
N THR A 2 9.88 15.84 -19.50
CA THR A 2 10.22 16.18 -18.11
C THR A 2 11.69 15.83 -17.90
N THR A 3 12.51 16.84 -17.62
CA THR A 3 13.90 16.60 -17.20
C THR A 3 13.88 15.97 -15.81
N SER A 4 14.71 14.95 -15.61
CA SER A 4 14.82 14.25 -14.32
C SER A 4 15.51 15.18 -13.32
N PHE A 5 14.86 15.44 -12.19
CA PHE A 5 15.41 16.28 -11.13
C PHE A 5 16.83 15.86 -10.74
N TRP A 6 17.10 14.55 -10.63
CA TRP A 6 18.43 14.04 -10.27
C TRP A 6 19.49 14.32 -11.34
N LYS A 7 19.10 14.32 -12.62
CA LYS A 7 20.01 14.67 -13.71
C LYS A 7 20.33 16.17 -13.71
N ASP A 8 19.32 17.01 -13.49
CA ASP A 8 19.50 18.47 -13.40
C ASP A 8 20.30 18.85 -12.14
N ALA A 9 20.04 18.19 -11.01
CA ALA A 9 20.77 18.38 -9.77
C ALA A 9 22.24 17.94 -9.91
N LEU A 10 22.51 16.82 -10.57
CA LEU A 10 23.89 16.41 -10.88
C LEU A 10 24.58 17.44 -11.79
N ALA A 11 23.90 17.89 -12.85
CA ALA A 11 24.46 18.87 -13.78
C ALA A 11 24.77 20.23 -13.13
N SER A 12 24.06 20.60 -12.06
CA SER A 12 24.30 21.84 -11.31
C SER A 12 25.59 21.83 -10.48
N LEU A 13 26.18 20.66 -10.23
CA LEU A 13 27.37 20.52 -9.38
C LEU A 13 28.68 20.76 -10.15
N PRO A 14 29.79 21.12 -9.47
CA PRO A 14 31.11 21.20 -10.11
C PRO A 14 31.56 19.84 -10.69
N PRO A 15 32.32 19.81 -11.80
CA PRO A 15 32.68 18.57 -12.51
C PRO A 15 33.41 17.51 -11.66
N SER A 16 34.18 17.95 -10.66
CA SER A 16 34.88 17.07 -9.71
C SER A 16 33.91 16.35 -8.77
N VAL A 17 32.85 17.03 -8.36
CA VAL A 17 31.79 16.51 -7.49
C VAL A 17 30.84 15.63 -8.30
N GLN A 18 30.54 16.00 -9.55
CA GLN A 18 29.72 15.19 -10.45
C GLN A 18 30.28 13.77 -10.60
N ARG A 19 31.57 13.65 -10.96
CA ARG A 19 32.21 12.33 -11.11
C ARG A 19 32.18 11.48 -9.85
N ARG A 20 32.29 12.13 -8.67
CA ARG A 20 32.29 11.44 -7.38
C ARG A 20 30.90 10.92 -6.99
N TYR A 21 29.84 11.64 -7.34
CA TYR A 21 28.48 11.35 -6.87
C TYR A 21 27.51 10.88 -7.96
N ALA A 22 27.93 10.81 -9.23
CA ALA A 22 27.08 10.38 -10.35
C ALA A 22 26.31 9.08 -10.05
N ALA A 23 26.99 8.05 -9.53
CA ALA A 23 26.36 6.79 -9.17
C ALA A 23 25.33 6.92 -8.03
N SER A 24 25.55 7.83 -7.08
CA SER A 24 24.60 8.09 -5.99
C SER A 24 23.34 8.79 -6.50
N PHE A 25 23.48 9.73 -7.43
CA PHE A 25 22.34 10.41 -8.06
C PHE A 25 21.53 9.45 -8.95
N GLU A 26 22.20 8.58 -9.69
CA GLU A 26 21.54 7.52 -10.47
C GLU A 26 20.79 6.54 -9.56
N ALA A 27 21.39 6.12 -8.45
CA ALA A 27 20.71 5.28 -7.47
C ALA A 27 19.49 6.00 -6.86
N ALA A 28 19.61 7.29 -6.55
CA ALA A 28 18.50 8.08 -6.02
C ALA A 28 17.32 8.16 -7.00
N GLU A 29 17.59 8.35 -8.29
CA GLU A 29 16.56 8.34 -9.35
C GLU A 29 15.80 7.00 -9.40
N HIS A 30 16.51 5.87 -9.28
CA HIS A 30 15.87 4.55 -9.23
C HIS A 30 15.10 4.31 -7.93
N PHE A 31 15.63 4.76 -6.79
CA PHE A 31 14.97 4.62 -5.50
C PHE A 31 13.66 5.42 -5.44
N GLU A 32 13.62 6.63 -6.02
CA GLU A 32 12.39 7.42 -6.13
C GLU A 32 11.30 6.65 -6.88
N ALA A 33 11.63 6.09 -8.05
CA ALA A 33 10.69 5.28 -8.82
C ALA A 33 10.19 4.03 -8.06
N LEU A 34 11.07 3.37 -7.30
CA LEU A 34 10.69 2.22 -6.47
C LEU A 34 9.83 2.62 -5.27
N LEU A 35 10.08 3.78 -4.67
CA LEU A 35 9.28 4.30 -3.57
C LEU A 35 7.87 4.65 -4.02
N ASP A 36 7.72 5.32 -5.16
CA ASP A 36 6.40 5.63 -5.73
C ASP A 36 5.60 4.35 -6.00
N LEU A 37 6.23 3.36 -6.64
CA LEU A 37 5.61 2.06 -6.88
C LEU A 37 5.23 1.35 -5.57
N GLY A 38 6.12 1.42 -4.57
CA GLY A 38 5.88 0.84 -3.24
C GLY A 38 4.71 1.49 -2.51
N VAL A 39 4.59 2.81 -2.57
CA VAL A 39 3.49 3.57 -1.97
C VAL A 39 2.16 3.23 -2.63
N GLU A 40 2.12 3.17 -3.97
CA GLU A 40 0.92 2.76 -4.71
C GLU A 40 0.51 1.33 -4.36
N ALA A 41 1.46 0.38 -4.41
CA ALA A 41 1.21 -1.01 -4.08
C ALA A 41 0.72 -1.19 -2.64
N TRP A 42 1.26 -0.43 -1.69
CA TRP A 42 0.81 -0.41 -0.30
C TRP A 42 -0.62 0.10 -0.16
N GLY A 43 -1.00 1.12 -0.94
CA GLY A 43 -2.38 1.60 -1.04
C GLY A 43 -3.35 0.50 -1.46
N PHE A 44 -3.00 -0.23 -2.53
CA PHE A 44 -3.78 -1.38 -3.00
C PHE A 44 -3.87 -2.50 -1.96
N ALA A 45 -2.74 -2.84 -1.33
CA ALA A 45 -2.68 -3.90 -0.33
C ALA A 45 -3.58 -3.60 0.88
N LYS A 46 -3.53 -2.37 1.41
CA LYS A 46 -4.41 -1.93 2.50
C LYS A 46 -5.89 -2.01 2.10
N HIS A 47 -6.21 -1.58 0.89
CA HIS A 47 -7.59 -1.59 0.41
C HIS A 47 -8.13 -3.02 0.22
N ALA A 48 -7.31 -3.92 -0.33
CA ALA A 48 -7.64 -5.34 -0.46
C ALA A 48 -7.84 -6.01 0.92
N LEU A 49 -6.91 -5.76 1.85
CA LEU A 49 -7.00 -6.27 3.21
C LEU A 49 -8.29 -5.79 3.91
N ALA A 50 -8.62 -4.50 3.78
CA ALA A 50 -9.85 -3.95 4.34
C ALA A 50 -11.10 -4.66 3.79
N LYS A 51 -11.14 -4.96 2.48
CA LYS A 51 -12.26 -5.71 1.87
C LYS A 51 -12.37 -7.13 2.43
N ILE A 52 -11.24 -7.81 2.62
CA ILE A 52 -11.21 -9.17 3.19
C ILE A 52 -11.75 -9.15 4.63
N CYS A 53 -11.27 -8.23 5.46
CA CYS A 53 -11.75 -8.08 6.83
C CYS A 53 -13.25 -7.75 6.89
N GLN A 54 -13.73 -6.86 6.02
CA GLN A 54 -15.16 -6.54 5.93
C GLN A 54 -15.99 -7.75 5.51
N ALA A 55 -15.52 -8.54 4.54
CA ALA A 55 -16.20 -9.76 4.11
C ALA A 55 -16.27 -10.77 5.26
N ALA A 56 -15.15 -11.02 5.94
CA ALA A 56 -15.10 -11.92 7.10
C ALA A 56 -16.06 -11.47 8.21
N ALA A 57 -16.07 -10.18 8.55
CA ALA A 57 -16.97 -9.63 9.56
C ALA A 57 -18.45 -9.77 9.17
N ARG A 58 -18.81 -9.59 7.89
CA ARG A 58 -20.18 -9.82 7.40
C ARG A 58 -20.58 -11.29 7.52
N THR A 59 -19.68 -12.20 7.15
CA THR A 59 -19.93 -13.65 7.28
C THR A 59 -20.15 -14.03 8.75
N MET A 60 -19.29 -13.58 9.66
CA MET A 60 -19.43 -13.82 11.09
C MET A 60 -20.74 -13.27 11.68
N ARG A 61 -21.17 -12.07 11.27
CA ARG A 61 -22.47 -11.53 11.70
C ARG A 61 -23.64 -12.34 11.12
N GLY A 62 -23.53 -12.80 9.88
CA GLY A 62 -24.54 -13.65 9.25
C GLY A 62 -24.71 -14.96 10.01
N THR A 63 -23.60 -15.64 10.31
CA THR A 63 -23.63 -16.90 11.06
C THR A 63 -24.14 -16.70 12.49
N ALA A 64 -23.74 -15.63 13.17
CA ALA A 64 -24.24 -15.30 14.50
C ALA A 64 -25.77 -15.10 14.52
N ARG A 65 -26.33 -14.38 13.54
CA ARG A 65 -27.78 -14.18 13.43
C ARG A 65 -28.54 -15.47 13.14
N ILE A 66 -27.98 -16.35 12.30
CA ILE A 66 -28.57 -17.66 12.03
C ILE A 66 -28.60 -18.50 13.32
N LEU A 67 -27.49 -18.48 14.07
CA LEU A 67 -27.38 -19.21 15.33
C LEU A 67 -28.38 -18.67 16.38
N GLU A 68 -28.47 -17.34 16.51
CA GLU A 68 -29.42 -16.66 17.42
C GLU A 68 -30.88 -16.96 17.05
N GLY A 69 -31.21 -16.93 15.75
CA GLY A 69 -32.54 -17.30 15.25
C GLY A 69 -32.86 -18.78 15.45
N ALA A 70 -31.88 -19.67 15.32
CA ALA A 70 -32.04 -21.09 15.63
C ALA A 70 -32.25 -21.32 17.14
N ALA A 71 -31.50 -20.61 17.99
CA ALA A 71 -31.66 -20.67 19.44
C ALA A 71 -33.05 -20.21 19.88
N HIS A 72 -33.57 -19.11 19.32
CA HIS A 72 -34.93 -18.62 19.59
C HIS A 72 -36.03 -19.59 19.13
N ARG A 73 -35.78 -20.44 18.12
CA ARG A 73 -36.74 -21.45 17.68
C ARG A 73 -36.69 -22.74 18.50
N LEU A 74 -35.55 -23.03 19.12
CA LEU A 74 -35.32 -24.24 19.91
C LEU A 74 -35.65 -24.06 21.39
N LEU A 75 -35.57 -22.84 21.92
CA LEU A 75 -35.98 -22.54 23.29
C LEU A 75 -37.46 -22.12 23.28
N PRO A 76 -38.39 -22.90 23.89
CA PRO A 76 -39.73 -22.40 24.14
C PRO A 76 -39.61 -21.22 25.10
N MET A 77 -40.11 -20.06 24.68
CA MET A 77 -40.34 -18.92 25.57
C MET A 77 -41.26 -19.39 26.71
N HIS A 78 -40.69 -19.58 27.90
CA HIS A 78 -41.43 -19.74 29.15
C HIS A 78 -41.85 -18.37 29.69
#